data_AF-A0A0G4B9P1-F1
#
_entry.id   AF-A0A0G4B9P1-F1
#
_cell.length_a   1.000
_cell.length_b   1.000
_cell.length_c   1.000
_cell.angle_alpha   90.00
_cell.angle_beta   90.00
_cell.angle_gamma   90.00
#
_symmetry.space_group_name_H-M   'P 1'
#
loop_
_entity.id
_entity.type
_entity.pdbx_description
1 polymer ?
#
loop_
_entity_poly.entity_id
_entity_poly.type
_entity_poly.pdbx_seq_one_letter_code
_entity_poly.pdbx_strand_id
1 'polypeptide(L)'
;MKYLYWLIGLVILVGVGWLAYQAAPRPVEEPTTQKVFVYYTLLTETDMDLVAVEREVPVNDNKNVLALEALRELVKGPTDAEQTQGIYSSFNDGTEVNSVALADGVAIIDFNETFDTPMGGSARVRAISQTLLKTVQQFDQATEYTLGLTVNNGERDAVLEP
;
A
#
# COMPACT_ATOMS: atom_id res chain seq x y z
N MET A 1 -27.40 46.80 -43.51
CA MET A 1 -27.90 46.90 -42.12
C MET A 1 -28.41 45.56 -41.56
N LYS A 2 -29.11 44.71 -42.33
CA LYS A 2 -29.67 43.42 -41.87
C LYS A 2 -28.63 42.42 -41.30
N TYR A 3 -27.41 42.38 -41.85
CA TYR A 3 -26.36 41.44 -41.43
C TYR A 3 -25.58 41.88 -40.18
N LEU A 4 -25.67 43.17 -39.80
CA LEU A 4 -24.92 43.72 -38.67
C LEU A 4 -25.45 43.18 -37.33
N TYR A 5 -26.77 43.10 -37.18
CA TYR A 5 -27.41 42.52 -35.99
C TYR A 5 -27.13 41.03 -35.84
N TRP A 6 -26.99 40.31 -36.96
CA TRP A 6 -26.65 38.89 -36.96
C TRP A 6 -25.20 38.65 -36.51
N LEU A 7 -24.26 39.50 -36.95
CA LEU A 7 -22.87 39.46 -36.51
C LEU A 7 -22.73 39.81 -35.02
N ILE A 8 -23.46 40.82 -34.53
CA ILE A 8 -23.47 41.18 -33.10
C ILE A 8 -24.03 40.02 -32.26
N GLY A 9 -25.12 39.40 -32.71
CA GLY A 9 -25.69 38.22 -32.05
C GLY A 9 -24.71 37.03 -31.99
N LEU A 10 -23.96 36.79 -33.06
CA LEU A 10 -22.93 35.74 -33.09
C LEU A 10 -21.81 36.00 -32.09
N VAL A 11 -21.30 37.25 -32.02
CA VAL A 11 -20.24 37.63 -31.08
C VAL A 11 -20.71 37.50 -29.64
N ILE A 12 -21.96 37.89 -29.34
CA ILE A 12 -22.54 37.71 -28.00
C ILE A 12 -22.66 36.23 -27.67
N LEU A 13 -23.16 35.39 -28.59
CA LEU A 13 -23.25 33.95 -28.36
C LEU A 13 -21.90 33.29 -28.12
N VAL A 14 -20.87 33.66 -28.88
CA VAL A 14 -19.50 33.18 -28.68
C VAL A 14 -18.93 33.69 -27.35
N GLY A 15 -19.15 34.96 -27.01
CA GLY A 15 -18.71 35.55 -25.74
C GLY A 15 -19.38 34.91 -24.52
N VAL A 16 -20.69 34.66 -24.58
CA VAL A 16 -21.44 33.93 -23.53
C VAL A 16 -20.98 32.48 -23.44
N GLY A 17 -20.77 31.81 -24.57
CA GLY A 17 -20.22 30.46 -24.61
C GLY A 17 -18.81 30.38 -24.03
N TRP A 18 -17.96 31.37 -24.32
CA TRP A 18 -16.61 31.48 -23.79
C TRP A 18 -16.60 31.78 -22.28
N LEU A 19 -17.50 32.66 -21.81
CA LEU A 19 -17.68 32.93 -20.38
C LEU A 19 -18.23 31.70 -19.64
N ALA A 20 -19.20 31.00 -20.22
CA ALA A 20 -19.74 29.75 -19.67
C ALA A 20 -18.69 28.64 -19.64
N TYR A 21 -17.81 28.56 -20.65
CA TYR A 21 -16.70 27.62 -20.69
C TYR A 21 -15.67 27.89 -19.60
N GLN A 22 -15.32 29.16 -19.35
CA GLN A 22 -14.42 29.53 -18.26
C GLN A 22 -15.04 29.32 -16.87
N ALA A 23 -16.35 29.48 -16.75
CA ALA A 23 -17.10 29.26 -15.52
C ALA A 23 -17.44 27.78 -15.29
N ALA A 24 -17.25 26.91 -16.29
CA ALA A 24 -17.44 25.48 -16.12
C ALA A 24 -16.40 24.95 -15.12
N PRO A 25 -16.81 24.19 -14.10
CA PRO A 25 -15.86 23.56 -13.20
C PRO A 25 -14.93 22.66 -14.03
N ARG A 26 -13.63 22.75 -13.76
CA ARG A 26 -12.67 21.85 -14.39
C ARG A 26 -13.04 20.40 -14.01
N PRO A 27 -12.91 19.43 -14.94
CA PRO A 27 -13.00 18.03 -14.56
C PRO A 27 -12.05 17.79 -13.38
N VAL A 28 -12.58 17.31 -12.26
CA VAL A 28 -11.75 16.96 -11.10
C VAL A 28 -10.94 15.76 -11.53
N GLU A 29 -9.61 15.89 -11.59
CA GLU A 29 -8.72 14.75 -11.85
C GLU A 29 -8.95 13.71 -10.75
N GLU A 30 -9.35 12.50 -11.14
CA GLU A 30 -9.55 11.42 -10.18
C GLU A 30 -8.21 11.07 -9.49
N PRO A 31 -8.22 10.77 -8.19
CA PRO A 31 -6.99 10.44 -7.48
C PRO A 31 -6.35 9.19 -8.09
N THR A 32 -5.07 9.28 -8.43
CA THR A 32 -4.31 8.15 -8.99
C THR A 32 -3.78 7.19 -7.90
N THR A 33 -3.87 7.60 -6.64
CA THR A 33 -3.43 6.83 -5.47
C THR A 33 -4.56 6.68 -4.45
N GLN A 34 -4.47 5.63 -3.63
CA GLN A 34 -5.31 5.39 -2.48
C GLN A 34 -4.46 5.07 -1.25
N LYS A 35 -5.03 5.27 -0.07
CA LYS A 35 -4.37 4.97 1.21
C LYS A 35 -4.55 3.50 1.58
N VAL A 36 -3.47 2.90 2.06
CA VAL A 36 -3.45 1.59 2.72
C VAL A 36 -2.69 1.70 4.03
N PHE A 37 -2.94 0.77 4.96
CA PHE A 37 -2.19 0.70 6.21
C PHE A 37 -1.05 -0.31 6.10
N VAL A 38 0.08 0.03 6.68
CA VAL A 38 1.21 -0.87 6.86
C VAL A 38 1.50 -0.94 8.35
N TYR A 39 1.60 -2.15 8.88
CA TYR A 39 1.78 -2.35 10.31
C TYR A 39 3.25 -2.58 10.61
N TYR A 40 3.86 -1.64 11.32
CA TYR A 40 5.20 -1.78 11.87
C TYR A 40 5.14 -2.11 13.34
N THR A 41 6.29 -2.49 13.88
CA THR A 41 6.41 -2.70 15.31
C THR A 41 6.82 -1.40 16.01
N LEU A 42 6.24 -1.15 17.17
CA LEU A 42 6.52 0.01 18.02
C LEU A 42 7.21 -0.49 19.29
N LEU A 43 8.45 -0.05 19.52
CA LEU A 43 9.16 -0.37 20.77
C LEU A 43 8.60 0.51 21.89
N THR A 44 7.97 -0.12 22.87
CA THR A 44 7.66 0.52 24.16
C THR A 44 8.59 -0.03 25.24
N GLU A 45 8.57 0.57 26.43
CA GLU A 45 9.48 0.15 27.53
C GLU A 45 9.25 -1.31 27.99
N THR A 46 8.04 -1.83 27.82
CA THR A 46 7.64 -3.15 28.36
C THR A 46 7.04 -4.10 27.33
N ASP A 47 6.51 -3.59 26.22
CA ASP A 47 5.76 -4.40 25.25
C ASP A 47 6.13 -4.12 23.80
N MET A 48 5.89 -5.14 22.97
CA MET A 48 5.97 -5.07 21.52
C MET A 48 4.57 -4.81 20.96
N ASP A 49 4.28 -3.55 20.63
CA ASP A 49 3.01 -3.17 20.02
C ASP A 49 3.11 -3.07 18.49
N LEU A 50 1.97 -3.10 17.83
CA LEU A 50 1.87 -2.80 16.39
C LEU A 50 1.25 -1.43 16.18
N VAL A 51 1.84 -0.66 15.27
CA VAL A 51 1.33 0.65 14.86
C VAL A 51 0.99 0.63 13.38
N ALA A 52 -0.21 1.10 13.04
CA ALA A 52 -0.64 1.28 11.67
C ALA A 52 -0.08 2.59 11.14
N VAL A 53 0.54 2.54 9.97
CA VAL A 53 1.08 3.71 9.29
C VAL A 53 0.49 3.78 7.89
N GLU A 54 -0.02 4.94 7.52
CA GLU A 54 -0.59 5.15 6.19
C GLU A 54 0.50 5.20 5.12
N ARG A 55 0.22 4.54 4.00
CA ARG A 55 1.01 4.58 2.77
C ARG A 55 0.10 4.83 1.59
N GLU A 56 0.61 5.52 0.57
CA GLU A 56 -0.10 5.71 -0.69
C GLU A 56 0.36 4.68 -1.71
N VAL A 57 -0.60 4.01 -2.33
CA VAL A 57 -0.37 3.02 -3.39
C VAL A 57 -1.26 3.34 -4.59
N PRO A 58 -0.91 2.89 -5.81
CA PRO A 58 -1.77 3.07 -6.98
C PRO A 58 -3.19 2.52 -6.74
N VAL A 59 -4.21 3.22 -7.24
CA VAL A 59 -5.60 2.75 -7.13
C VAL A 59 -5.76 1.38 -7.79
N ASN A 60 -6.40 0.44 -7.08
CA ASN A 60 -6.70 -0.88 -7.61
C ASN A 60 -7.86 -1.54 -6.85
N ASP A 61 -8.77 -2.21 -7.57
CA ASP A 61 -9.89 -2.93 -6.95
C ASP A 61 -9.53 -4.38 -6.55
N ASN A 62 -8.38 -4.90 -6.98
CA ASN A 62 -7.95 -6.24 -6.67
C ASN A 62 -7.21 -6.28 -5.32
N LYS A 63 -7.80 -6.98 -4.35
CA LYS A 63 -7.22 -7.14 -3.00
C LYS A 63 -5.81 -7.73 -2.97
N ASN A 64 -5.47 -8.65 -3.88
CA ASN A 64 -4.12 -9.23 -3.93
C ASN A 64 -3.10 -8.20 -4.42
N VAL A 65 -3.48 -7.32 -5.36
CA VAL A 65 -2.61 -6.24 -5.84
C VAL A 65 -2.39 -5.21 -4.72
N LEU A 66 -3.46 -4.79 -4.03
CA LEU A 66 -3.33 -3.87 -2.90
C LEU A 66 -2.49 -4.48 -1.75
N ALA A 67 -2.68 -5.76 -1.45
CA ALA A 67 -1.88 -6.48 -0.47
C ALA A 67 -0.40 -6.53 -0.87
N LEU A 68 -0.10 -6.77 -2.15
CA LEU A 68 1.27 -6.77 -2.65
C LEU A 68 1.93 -5.41 -2.45
N GLU A 69 1.24 -4.34 -2.85
CA GLU A 69 1.78 -2.98 -2.72
C GLU A 69 1.96 -2.58 -1.24
N ALA A 70 1.03 -2.92 -0.35
CA ALA A 70 1.18 -2.68 1.08
C ALA A 70 2.35 -3.46 1.69
N LEU A 71 2.55 -4.73 1.30
CA LEU A 71 3.68 -5.54 1.76
C LEU A 71 5.02 -5.03 1.21
N ARG A 72 5.04 -4.49 -0.02
CA ARG A 72 6.22 -3.81 -0.57
C ARG A 72 6.57 -2.55 0.20
N GLU A 73 5.58 -1.76 0.59
CA GLU A 73 5.80 -0.62 1.49
C GLU A 73 6.27 -1.07 2.89
N LEU A 74 5.76 -2.19 3.41
CA LEU A 74 6.22 -2.76 4.68
C LEU A 74 7.72 -3.08 4.67
N VAL A 75 8.19 -3.80 3.66
CA VAL A 75 9.61 -4.23 3.62
C VAL A 75 10.58 -3.09 3.30
N LYS A 76 10.10 -1.95 2.75
CA LYS A 76 10.90 -0.71 2.67
C LYS A 76 11.28 -0.15 4.04
N GLY A 77 10.52 -0.49 5.08
CA GLY A 77 10.75 -0.03 6.44
C GLY A 77 10.16 1.36 6.75
N PRO A 78 10.22 1.78 8.02
CA PRO A 78 9.79 3.10 8.46
C PRO A 78 10.73 4.21 7.98
N THR A 79 10.18 5.39 7.76
CA THR A 79 10.96 6.61 7.46
C THR A 79 11.83 7.04 8.65
N ASP A 80 12.85 7.87 8.43
CA ASP A 80 13.70 8.39 9.51
C ASP A 80 12.88 9.08 10.61
N ALA A 81 11.85 9.85 10.22
CA ALA A 81 10.96 10.50 11.17
C ALA A 81 10.15 9.50 12.01
N GLU A 82 9.65 8.43 11.39
CA GLU A 82 8.94 7.35 12.09
C GLU A 82 9.88 6.57 13.03
N GLN A 83 11.13 6.35 12.62
CA GLN A 83 12.14 5.72 13.47
C GLN A 83 12.43 6.55 14.73
N THR A 84 12.45 7.89 14.63
CA THR A 84 12.60 8.75 15.83
C THR A 84 11.43 8.63 16.81
N GLN A 85 10.30 8.06 16.39
CA GLN A 85 9.12 7.79 17.22
C GLN A 85 9.13 6.37 17.80
N GLY A 86 10.19 5.59 17.59
CA GLY A 86 10.32 4.21 18.08
C GLY A 86 9.68 3.15 17.17
N ILE A 87 9.26 3.54 15.96
CA ILE A 87 8.74 2.63 14.94
C ILE A 87 9.92 1.92 14.28
N TYR A 88 9.88 0.59 14.20
CA TYR A 88 10.97 -0.20 13.65
C TYR A 88 10.50 -1.29 12.70
N SER A 89 11.40 -1.67 11.79
CA SER A 89 11.27 -2.83 10.92
C SER A 89 12.05 -4.01 11.49
N SER A 90 11.44 -5.20 11.43
CA SER A 90 12.12 -6.45 11.77
C SER A 90 12.71 -7.16 10.54
N PHE A 91 12.52 -6.64 9.33
CA PHE A 91 13.03 -7.25 8.10
C PHE A 91 14.54 -7.02 7.93
N ASN A 92 15.21 -7.86 7.14
CA ASN A 92 16.59 -7.60 6.74
C ASN A 92 16.63 -6.58 5.61
N ASP A 93 17.66 -5.74 5.59
CA ASP A 93 17.88 -4.79 4.49
C ASP A 93 17.98 -5.52 3.15
N GLY A 94 17.24 -5.04 2.16
CA GLY A 94 17.15 -5.68 0.84
C GLY A 94 16.17 -6.85 0.76
N THR A 95 15.31 -7.04 1.76
CA THR A 95 14.13 -7.92 1.64
C THR A 95 13.16 -7.34 0.61
N GLU A 96 12.69 -8.17 -0.32
CA GLU A 96 11.72 -7.80 -1.34
C GLU A 96 10.55 -8.78 -1.38
N VAL A 97 9.37 -8.29 -1.74
CA VAL A 97 8.15 -9.11 -1.92
C VAL A 97 7.86 -9.27 -3.40
N ASN A 98 7.95 -10.51 -3.88
CA ASN A 98 7.73 -10.87 -5.27
C ASN A 98 6.23 -10.96 -5.57
N SER A 99 5.48 -11.68 -4.73
CA SER A 99 4.05 -11.91 -4.93
C SER A 99 3.30 -12.17 -3.62
N VAL A 100 1.97 -12.01 -3.67
CA VAL A 100 1.07 -12.44 -2.61
C VAL A 100 -0.21 -13.03 -3.19
N ALA A 101 -0.72 -14.09 -2.56
CA ALA A 101 -2.03 -14.67 -2.85
C ALA A 101 -2.83 -14.83 -1.56
N LEU A 102 -4.01 -14.20 -1.50
CA LEU A 102 -4.96 -14.36 -0.41
C LEU A 102 -6.06 -15.35 -0.83
N ALA A 103 -5.90 -16.63 -0.47
CA ALA A 103 -6.81 -17.70 -0.87
C ALA A 103 -7.01 -18.72 0.25
N ASP A 104 -8.24 -19.23 0.40
CA ASP A 104 -8.58 -20.34 1.30
C ASP A 104 -8.13 -20.17 2.77
N GLY A 105 -8.14 -18.93 3.27
CA GLY A 105 -7.68 -18.63 4.64
C GLY A 105 -6.17 -18.64 4.82
N VAL A 106 -5.40 -18.67 3.73
CA VAL A 106 -3.93 -18.57 3.73
C VAL A 106 -3.50 -17.34 2.94
N ALA A 107 -2.62 -16.54 3.53
CA ALA A 107 -1.88 -15.49 2.85
C ALA A 107 -0.51 -16.05 2.47
N ILE A 108 -0.36 -16.44 1.21
CA ILE A 108 0.88 -16.96 0.66
C ILE A 108 1.70 -15.77 0.17
N ILE A 109 2.86 -15.52 0.77
CA ILE A 109 3.72 -14.38 0.45
C ILE A 109 5.08 -14.90 0.01
N ASP A 110 5.50 -14.50 -1.18
CA ASP A 110 6.78 -14.88 -1.74
C ASP A 110 7.79 -13.73 -1.64
N PHE A 111 8.99 -14.05 -1.16
CA PHE A 111 10.09 -13.11 -0.97
C PHE A 111 11.31 -13.47 -1.82
N ASN A 112 12.27 -12.54 -1.91
CA ASN A 112 13.61 -12.82 -2.40
C ASN A 112 14.46 -13.59 -1.37
N GLU A 113 15.65 -14.05 -1.78
CA GLU A 113 16.55 -14.84 -0.92
C GLU A 113 16.96 -14.13 0.38
N THR A 114 17.00 -12.80 0.38
CA THR A 114 17.38 -12.00 1.55
C THR A 114 16.49 -12.27 2.76
N PHE A 115 15.20 -12.56 2.53
CA PHE A 115 14.25 -12.84 3.60
C PHE A 115 14.63 -14.07 4.44
N ASP A 116 15.20 -15.07 3.78
CA ASP A 116 15.53 -16.39 4.35
C ASP A 116 16.94 -16.42 4.98
N THR A 117 17.61 -15.27 5.05
CA THR A 117 18.91 -15.18 5.72
C THR A 117 18.71 -15.19 7.24
N PRO A 118 19.55 -15.91 8.03
CA PRO A 118 19.34 -16.08 9.46
C PRO A 118 19.13 -14.75 10.20
N MET A 119 17.93 -14.56 10.75
CA MET A 119 17.51 -13.31 11.36
C MET A 119 17.76 -13.29 12.88
N GLY A 120 17.76 -14.47 13.50
CA GLY A 120 17.92 -14.71 14.94
C GLY A 120 16.77 -14.18 15.80
N GLY A 121 16.34 -14.96 16.78
CA GLY A 121 15.46 -14.50 17.86
C GLY A 121 13.97 -14.72 17.58
N SER A 122 13.36 -15.57 18.42
CA SER A 122 11.91 -15.82 18.44
C SER A 122 11.04 -14.55 18.51
N ALA A 123 11.51 -13.50 19.20
CA ALA A 123 10.82 -12.21 19.26
C ALA A 123 10.73 -11.54 17.87
N ARG A 124 11.80 -11.61 17.08
CA ARG A 124 11.87 -11.03 15.73
C ARG A 124 10.99 -11.81 14.76
N VAL A 125 11.05 -13.14 14.80
CA VAL A 125 10.16 -14.03 14.01
C VAL A 125 8.69 -13.75 14.29
N ARG A 126 8.35 -13.54 15.57
CA ARG A 126 6.99 -13.17 15.98
C ARG A 126 6.59 -11.79 15.43
N ALA A 127 7.47 -10.79 15.52
CA ALA A 127 7.21 -9.45 15.01
C ALA A 127 6.93 -9.45 13.49
N ILE A 128 7.76 -10.17 12.72
CA ILE A 128 7.58 -10.33 11.26
C ILE A 128 6.24 -10.98 10.96
N SER A 129 5.95 -12.12 11.59
CA SER A 129 4.68 -12.82 11.37
C SER A 129 3.46 -11.94 11.69
N GLN A 130 3.50 -11.19 12.79
CA GLN A 130 2.39 -10.34 13.20
C GLN A 130 2.21 -9.11 12.29
N THR A 131 3.30 -8.47 11.87
CA THR A 131 3.26 -7.32 10.95
C THR A 131 2.75 -7.72 9.56
N LEU A 132 3.22 -8.85 9.02
CA LEU A 132 2.72 -9.42 7.77
C LEU A 132 1.22 -9.72 7.86
N LEU A 133 0.81 -10.47 8.89
CA LEU A 133 -0.57 -10.88 9.05
C LEU A 133 -1.52 -9.69 9.21
N LYS A 134 -1.18 -8.70 10.05
CA LYS A 134 -2.01 -7.50 10.21
C LYS A 134 -2.08 -6.66 8.95
N THR A 135 -0.99 -6.57 8.20
CA THR A 135 -0.97 -5.84 6.92
C THR A 135 -1.88 -6.49 5.89
N VAL A 136 -1.90 -7.82 5.74
CA VAL A 136 -2.80 -8.47 4.78
C VAL A 136 -4.26 -8.51 5.24
N GLN A 137 -4.50 -8.61 6.55
CA GLN A 137 -5.84 -8.72 7.14
C GLN A 137 -6.76 -7.54 6.80
N GLN A 138 -6.21 -6.36 6.54
CA GLN A 138 -7.02 -5.17 6.22
C GLN A 138 -7.85 -5.34 4.94
N PHE A 139 -7.43 -6.20 4.01
CA PHE A 139 -8.06 -6.34 2.70
C PHE A 139 -9.18 -7.38 2.66
N ASP A 140 -9.35 -8.15 3.73
CA ASP A 140 -10.45 -9.10 3.91
C ASP A 140 -10.64 -9.36 5.41
N GLN A 141 -11.43 -8.50 6.06
CA GLN A 141 -11.62 -8.54 7.52
C GLN A 141 -12.47 -9.74 8.00
N ALA A 142 -13.14 -10.44 7.09
CA ALA A 142 -13.98 -11.59 7.42
C ALA A 142 -13.19 -12.90 7.47
N THR A 143 -12.00 -12.94 6.88
CA THR A 143 -11.15 -14.13 6.78
C THR A 143 -10.02 -14.06 7.77
N GLU A 144 -9.91 -15.01 8.71
CA GLU A 144 -8.72 -15.12 9.56
C GLU A 144 -7.61 -15.84 8.77
N TYR A 145 -6.57 -15.10 8.39
CA TYR A 145 -5.48 -15.66 7.60
C TYR A 145 -4.44 -16.40 8.46
N THR A 146 -3.88 -17.45 7.89
CA THR A 146 -2.58 -18.02 8.29
C THR A 146 -1.51 -17.61 7.26
N LEU A 147 -0.24 -17.65 7.63
CA LEU A 147 0.85 -17.31 6.72
C LEU A 147 1.42 -18.56 6.04
N GLY A 148 1.55 -18.50 4.71
CA GLY A 148 2.46 -19.35 3.94
C GLY A 148 3.58 -18.46 3.41
N LEU A 149 4.84 -18.80 3.69
CA LEU A 149 5.98 -17.96 3.29
C LEU A 149 6.83 -18.78 2.33
N THR A 150 7.17 -18.21 1.18
CA THR A 150 8.01 -18.86 0.16
C THR A 150 9.13 -17.93 -0.31
N VAL A 151 10.12 -18.51 -0.97
CA VAL A 151 11.28 -17.79 -1.52
C VAL A 151 11.43 -18.11 -3.01
N ASN A 152 11.85 -17.11 -3.78
CA ASN A 152 12.18 -17.23 -5.20
C ASN A 152 11.02 -17.76 -6.07
N ASN A 153 9.84 -17.15 -5.96
CA ASN A 153 8.63 -17.52 -6.67
C ASN A 153 8.16 -18.95 -6.37
N GLY A 154 8.21 -19.34 -5.09
CA GLY A 154 7.77 -20.66 -4.65
C GLY A 154 8.78 -21.79 -4.88
N GLU A 155 10.06 -21.47 -5.10
CA GLU A 155 11.12 -22.47 -5.24
C GLU A 155 11.25 -23.33 -3.98
N ARG A 156 11.06 -22.71 -2.82
CA ARG A 156 11.02 -23.37 -1.51
C ARG A 156 10.18 -22.60 -0.49
N ASP A 157 9.80 -23.28 0.58
CA ASP A 157 9.23 -22.65 1.77
C ASP A 157 10.31 -21.82 2.49
N ALA A 158 9.94 -20.63 2.97
CA ALA A 158 10.81 -19.80 3.80
C ALA A 158 10.81 -20.34 5.24
N VAL A 159 11.99 -20.44 5.85
CA VAL A 159 12.11 -20.94 7.22
C VAL A 159 12.55 -19.81 8.14
N LEU A 160 11.59 -19.32 8.94
CA LEU A 160 11.91 -18.37 10.02
C LEU A 160 12.43 -19.15 11.23
N GLU A 161 13.75 -19.31 11.32
CA GLU A 161 14.40 -19.91 12.49
C GLU A 161 14.42 -18.94 13.69
N PRO A 162 13.96 -19.36 14.89
CA PRO A 162 13.97 -18.55 16.11
C PRO A 162 15.35 -18.42 16.78
#